data_AF-A0A957D2C7-F1
#
_entry.id   AF-A0A957D2C7-F1
#
_cell.length_a   1.000
_cell.length_b   1.000
_cell.length_c   1.000
_cell.angle_alpha   90.00
_cell.angle_beta   90.00
_cell.angle_gamma   90.00
#
_symmetry.space_group_name_H-M   'P 1'
#
loop_
_entity.id
_entity.type
_entity.pdbx_description
1 polymer ?
#
loop_
_entity_poly.entity_id
_entity_poly.type
_entity_poly.pdbx_seq_one_letter_code
_entity_poly.pdbx_strand_id
1 'polypeptide(L)'
;VVCSFISPYQAVRDQVRAQTTNFLEVFVDAPLEVVIDRDVKGLYKKAIAGEIPNFTGISDPFEAPAQPDIHVRTDQQTPEESAQYIISQLETRSLIPMS
;
A
#
# COMPACT_ATOMS: atom_id res chain seq x y z
N VAL A 1 12.85 0.68 9.74
CA VAL A 1 13.01 0.21 8.35
C VAL A 1 11.72 0.49 7.60
N VAL A 2 11.77 0.87 6.33
CA VAL A 2 10.58 1.07 5.49
C VAL A 2 10.68 0.14 4.29
N CYS A 3 9.59 -0.57 3.97
CA CYS A 3 9.50 -1.52 2.87
C CYS A 3 8.28 -1.15 2.00
N SER A 4 8.49 -0.94 0.70
CA SER A 4 7.44 -0.55 -0.25
C SER A 4 7.25 -1.63 -1.33
N PHE A 5 6.57 -2.70 -0.95
CA PHE A 5 6.22 -3.80 -1.85
C PHE A 5 4.71 -3.83 -2.11
N ILE A 6 4.28 -4.38 -3.24
CA ILE A 6 2.85 -4.53 -3.57
C ILE A 6 2.16 -5.48 -2.58
N SER A 7 2.83 -6.55 -2.15
CA SER A 7 2.36 -7.51 -1.13
C SER A 7 0.86 -7.86 -1.24
N PRO A 8 0.41 -8.40 -2.39
CA PRO A 8 -1.02 -8.52 -2.69
C PRO A 8 -1.77 -9.55 -1.85
N TYR A 9 -1.07 -10.54 -1.29
CA TYR A 9 -1.68 -11.67 -0.59
C TYR A 9 -1.68 -11.47 0.93
N GLN A 10 -2.85 -11.56 1.56
CA GLN A 10 -3.03 -11.39 3.00
C GLN A 10 -2.16 -12.39 3.79
N ALA A 11 -2.15 -13.65 3.37
CA ALA A 11 -1.38 -14.71 4.06
C ALA A 11 0.13 -14.40 4.15
N VAL A 12 0.70 -13.75 3.13
CA VAL A 12 2.11 -13.34 3.14
C VAL A 12 2.33 -12.18 4.10
N ARG A 13 1.42 -11.20 4.12
CA ARG A 13 1.49 -10.08 5.07
C ARG A 13 1.36 -10.55 6.52
N ASP A 14 0.47 -11.50 6.78
CA ASP A 14 0.29 -12.12 8.11
C ASP A 14 1.54 -12.86 8.57
N GLN A 15 2.17 -13.62 7.67
CA GLN A 15 3.43 -14.30 7.98
C GLN A 15 4.53 -13.31 8.35
N VAL A 16 4.70 -12.23 7.58
CA VAL A 16 5.72 -11.20 7.86
C VAL A 16 5.43 -10.50 9.19
N ARG A 17 4.16 -10.16 9.46
CA ARG A 17 3.72 -9.59 10.74
C ARG A 17 4.09 -10.50 11.91
N ALA A 18 3.85 -11.81 11.79
CA ALA A 18 4.14 -12.77 12.85
C ALA A 18 5.66 -12.96 13.11
N GLN A 19 6.50 -12.70 12.11
CA GLN A 19 7.95 -12.91 12.17
C GLN A 19 8.73 -11.62 12.49
N THR A 20 8.05 -10.48 12.60
CA THR A 20 8.69 -9.17 12.72
C THR A 20 8.25 -8.45 13.99
N THR A 21 9.20 -8.10 14.85
CA THR A 21 8.95 -7.26 16.03
C THR A 21 8.70 -5.81 15.63
N ASN A 22 7.77 -5.14 16.31
CA ASN A 22 7.39 -3.74 16.03
C ASN A 22 6.97 -3.50 14.57
N PHE A 23 6.21 -4.45 14.02
CA PHE A 23 5.67 -4.37 12.68
C PHE A 23 4.45 -3.45 12.62
N LEU A 24 4.33 -2.71 11.52
CA LEU A 24 3.20 -1.82 11.25
C LEU A 24 2.81 -1.90 9.78
N GLU A 25 1.57 -2.31 9.50
CA GLU A 25 1.02 -2.41 8.14
C GLU A 25 0.37 -1.10 7.73
N VAL A 26 0.94 -0.46 6.71
CA VAL A 26 0.38 0.74 6.09
C VAL A 26 -0.29 0.33 4.78
N PHE A 27 -1.61 0.41 4.72
CA PHE A 27 -2.36 0.19 3.50
C PHE A 27 -2.44 1.49 2.70
N VAL A 28 -1.66 1.57 1.62
CA VAL A 28 -1.68 2.67 0.66
C VAL A 28 -2.73 2.37 -0.40
N ASP A 29 -3.89 2.99 -0.25
CA ASP A 29 -5.10 2.66 -0.98
C ASP A 29 -5.47 3.76 -1.99
N ALA A 30 -5.93 3.33 -3.15
CA ALA A 30 -6.62 4.14 -4.15
C ALA A 30 -7.44 3.19 -5.03
N PRO A 31 -8.62 3.64 -5.52
CA PRO A 31 -9.39 2.88 -6.50
C PRO A 31 -8.55 2.52 -7.73
N LEU A 32 -8.76 1.33 -8.28
CA LEU A 32 -7.97 0.81 -9.40
C LEU A 32 -7.99 1.74 -10.61
N GLU A 33 -9.13 2.37 -10.89
CA GLU A 33 -9.28 3.35 -11.96
C GLU A 33 -8.37 4.57 -11.78
N VAL A 34 -8.16 5.04 -10.55
CA VAL A 34 -7.24 6.14 -10.23
C VAL A 34 -5.80 5.70 -10.41
N VAL A 35 -5.48 4.47 -10.02
CA VAL A 35 -4.12 3.91 -10.21
C VAL A 35 -3.80 3.72 -11.69
N ILE A 36 -4.78 3.26 -12.49
CA ILE A 36 -4.67 3.13 -13.95
C ILE A 36 -4.54 4.52 -14.60
N ASP A 37 -5.30 5.53 -14.16
CA ASP A 37 -5.18 6.89 -14.72
C ASP A 37 -3.79 7.48 -14.49
N ARG A 38 -3.21 7.23 -13.31
CA ARG A 38 -1.86 7.69 -12.96
C ARG A 38 -0.77 7.04 -13.82
N ASP A 39 -0.97 5.80 -14.31
CA ASP A 39 -0.02 4.87 -14.97
C ASP A 39 1.39 5.42 -15.24
N VAL A 40 2.13 5.73 -14.16
CA VAL A 40 3.36 6.54 -14.21
C VAL A 40 4.44 5.88 -15.05
N LYS A 41 4.34 4.56 -15.24
CA LYS A 41 5.31 3.72 -15.94
C LYS A 41 4.77 3.07 -17.21
N GLY A 42 3.51 3.32 -17.59
CA GLY A 42 2.87 2.67 -18.74
C GLY A 42 2.66 1.15 -18.55
N LEU A 43 2.70 0.66 -17.31
CA LEU A 43 2.63 -0.77 -17.00
C LEU A 43 1.20 -1.28 -17.01
N TYR A 44 0.23 -0.49 -16.54
CA TYR A 44 -1.17 -0.88 -16.57
C TYR A 44 -1.67 -1.00 -18.01
N LYS A 45 -1.26 -0.09 -18.89
CA LYS A 45 -1.58 -0.17 -20.32
C LYS A 45 -1.10 -1.48 -20.96
N LYS A 46 0.14 -1.89 -20.67
CA LYS A 46 0.71 -3.15 -21.19
C LYS A 46 0.05 -4.39 -20.57
N ALA A 47 -0.27 -4.34 -19.28
CA ALA A 47 -0.98 -5.42 -18.60
C ALA A 47 -2.39 -5.64 -19.17
N ILE A 48 -3.15 -4.57 -19.42
CA ILE A 48 -4.48 -4.62 -20.04
C ILE A 48 -4.40 -5.16 -21.47
N ALA A 49 -3.34 -4.85 -22.21
CA ALA A 49 -3.07 -5.40 -23.53
C ALA A 49 -2.65 -6.90 -23.52
N GLY A 50 -2.47 -7.50 -22.34
CA GLY A 50 -2.06 -8.89 -22.17
C GLY A 50 -0.56 -9.12 -22.34
N GLU A 51 0.25 -8.06 -22.41
CA GLU A 51 1.70 -8.16 -22.61
C GLU A 51 2.45 -8.51 -21.31
N ILE A 52 1.82 -8.30 -20.15
CA ILE A 52 2.39 -8.59 -18.84
C ILE A 52 1.48 -9.59 -18.10
N PRO A 53 1.90 -10.86 -17.96
CA PRO A 53 1.14 -11.86 -17.20
C PRO A 53 1.23 -11.58 -15.69
N ASN A 54 0.24 -12.07 -14.94
CA ASN A 54 0.17 -12.01 -13.47
C ASN A 54 0.35 -10.59 -12.90
N PHE A 55 -0.31 -9.62 -13.51
CA PHE A 55 -0.24 -8.23 -13.10
C PHE A 55 -1.29 -7.93 -12.02
N THR A 56 -0.82 -7.55 -10.83
CA THR A 56 -1.68 -7.27 -9.67
C THR A 56 -2.74 -6.21 -9.97
N GLY A 57 -3.99 -6.52 -9.65
CA GLY A 57 -5.17 -5.68 -9.92
C GLY A 57 -5.76 -5.85 -11.32
N ILE A 58 -5.12 -6.61 -12.22
CA ILE A 58 -5.62 -6.91 -13.57
C ILE A 58 -5.81 -8.41 -13.76
N SER A 59 -4.72 -9.17 -13.78
CA SER A 59 -4.72 -10.64 -14.01
C SER A 59 -4.35 -11.44 -12.76
N ASP A 60 -3.92 -10.77 -11.69
CA ASP A 60 -3.64 -11.33 -10.37
C ASP A 60 -4.35 -10.47 -9.29
N PRO A 61 -4.88 -11.03 -8.18
CA PRO A 61 -5.68 -10.25 -7.25
C PRO A 61 -4.82 -9.35 -6.37
N PHE A 62 -5.46 -8.33 -5.80
CA PHE A 62 -4.95 -7.62 -4.64
C PHE A 62 -5.95 -7.83 -3.49
N GLU A 63 -5.56 -8.57 -2.47
CA GLU A 63 -6.38 -8.80 -1.29
C GLU A 63 -6.18 -7.61 -0.34
N ALA A 64 -7.14 -6.69 -0.29
CA ALA A 64 -7.09 -5.54 0.59
C ALA A 64 -6.93 -5.99 2.07
N PRO A 65 -6.00 -5.38 2.85
CA PRO A 65 -5.86 -5.70 4.26
C PRO A 65 -7.17 -5.49 5.01
N ALA A 66 -7.62 -6.50 5.76
CA ALA A 66 -8.87 -6.40 6.52
C ALA A 66 -8.76 -5.43 7.72
N GLN A 67 -7.57 -5.36 8.34
CA GLN A 67 -7.29 -4.55 9.53
C GLN A 67 -5.87 -3.97 9.47
N PRO A 68 -5.58 -3.05 8.53
CA PRO A 68 -4.28 -2.39 8.50
C PRO A 68 -4.10 -1.50 9.73
N ASP A 69 -2.88 -1.33 10.20
CA ASP A 69 -2.57 -0.47 11.34
C ASP A 69 -2.74 1.02 10.99
N ILE A 70 -2.48 1.37 9.72
CA ILE A 70 -2.73 2.69 9.12
C ILE A 70 -3.33 2.49 7.73
N HIS A 71 -4.44 3.18 7.43
CA HIS A 71 -5.04 3.21 6.09
C HIS A 71 -4.91 4.61 5.49
N VAL A 72 -4.24 4.70 4.35
CA VAL A 72 -3.96 5.95 3.64
C VAL A 72 -4.74 5.97 2.34
N ARG A 73 -5.64 6.95 2.17
CA ARG A 73 -6.44 7.14 0.95
C ARG A 73 -5.75 8.12 0.02
N THR A 74 -4.87 7.60 -0.83
CA THR A 74 -4.05 8.43 -1.74
C THR A 74 -4.84 9.03 -2.90
N ASP A 75 -6.08 8.61 -3.11
CA ASP A 75 -7.04 9.27 -4.00
C ASP A 75 -7.59 10.59 -3.40
N GLN A 76 -7.41 10.81 -2.09
CA GLN A 76 -7.95 11.96 -1.36
C GLN A 76 -6.86 12.86 -0.75
N GLN A 77 -5.60 12.46 -0.88
CA GLN A 77 -4.45 13.10 -0.24
C GLN A 77 -3.28 13.18 -1.22
N THR A 78 -2.52 14.25 -1.12
CA THR A 78 -1.20 14.37 -1.75
C THR A 78 -0.19 13.43 -1.07
N PRO A 79 0.96 13.13 -1.71
CA PRO A 79 2.03 12.37 -1.08
C PRO A 79 2.52 13.01 0.24
N GLU A 80 2.62 14.34 0.29
CA GLU A 80 3.03 15.08 1.47
C GLU A 80 2.02 14.95 2.61
N GLU A 81 0.72 15.11 2.32
CA GLU A 81 -0.35 14.90 3.31
C GLU A 81 -0.39 13.46 3.81
N SER A 82 -0.22 12.50 2.90
CA SER A 82 -0.17 11.06 3.22
C SER A 82 0.99 10.73 4.15
N ALA A 83 2.19 11.27 3.85
CA ALA A 83 3.37 11.09 4.68
C ALA A 83 3.20 11.72 6.06
N GLN A 84 2.67 12.94 6.12
CA GLN A 84 2.39 13.64 7.38
C GLN A 84 1.36 12.88 8.22
N TYR A 85 0.32 12.32 7.57
CA TYR A 85 -0.66 11.49 8.25
C TYR A 85 0.00 10.25 8.87
N ILE A 86 0.84 9.52 8.11
CA ILE A 86 1.59 8.37 8.66
C ILE A 86 2.44 8.78 9.86
N ILE A 87 3.18 9.89 9.77
CA ILE A 87 4.00 10.40 10.88
C ILE A 87 3.13 10.65 12.12
N SER A 88 1.99 11.34 11.99
CA SER A 88 1.08 11.61 13.12
C SER A 88 0.56 10.34 13.79
N GLN A 89 0.33 9.29 13.00
CA GLN A 89 -0.10 7.98 13.50
C GLN A 89 1.02 7.28 14.29
N LEU A 90 2.27 7.41 13.85
CA LEU A 90 3.43 6.87 14.57
C LEU A 90 3.66 7.60 15.90
N GLU A 91 3.53 8.93 15.92
CA GLU A 91 3.62 9.75 17.14
C GLU A 91 2.53 9.38 18.15
N THR A 92 1.28 9.27 17.69
CA THR A 92 0.13 8.90 18.53
C THR A 92 0.32 7.51 19.17
N ARG A 93 1.02 6.60 18.48
CA ARG A 93 1.36 5.26 18.98
C ARG A 93 2.65 5.23 19.82
N SER A 94 3.27 6.38 20.07
CA SER A 94 4.56 6.52 20.76
C SER A 94 5.68 5.69 20.13
N LEU A 95 5.62 5.47 18.81
CA LEU A 95 6.66 4.77 18.06
C LEU A 95 7.81 5.72 17.69
N ILE A 96 7.53 7.02 17.66
CA ILE A 96 8.49 8.12 17.46
C ILE A 96 8.14 9.28 18.42
N PRO A 97 9.08 10.19 18.71
CA PRO A 97 8.79 11.41 19.49
C PRO A 97 7.78 12.30 18.80
N MET A 98 6.98 13.04 19.58
CA MET A 98 6.08 14.07 19.03
C MET A 98 6.89 15.26 18.52
N SER A 99 6.54 15.73 17.32
CA SER A 99 7.09 16.93 16.67
C SER A 99 6.58 18.24 17.28
#